data_AF-A0A3E4UWX9-F1
#
_entry.id   AF-A0A3E4UWX9-F1
#
_cell.length_a   1.000
_cell.length_b   1.000
_cell.length_c   1.000
_cell.angle_alpha   90.00
_cell.angle_beta   90.00
_cell.angle_gamma   90.00
#
_symmetry.space_group_name_H-M   'P 1'
#
loop_
_entity.id
_entity.type
_entity.pdbx_description
1 polymer ?
#
loop_
_entity_poly.entity_id
_entity_poly.type
_entity_poly.pdbx_seq_one_letter_code
_entity_poly.pdbx_strand_id
1 'polypeptide(L)'
;MKTEKTGDYEFKATYTLRTRKQDKTVSVNWVGGDAENRPEIKVQMKRQKWSNTSAYDEGEEITLNMQNNYTHTWENMVEYESGKDKYPYYPIYSIEEIRAVDGYEVTYSVEKNDKDVYPFDETGNIVITCTGEAIPEDVVKVNINKEREAGGTSLEDAVAKAGITQIR
;
A
#
# COMPACT_ATOMS: atom_id res chain seq x y z
N MET A 1 -64.36 -40.76 -22.47
CA MET A 1 -62.90 -40.63 -22.33
C MET A 1 -62.52 -39.22 -22.72
N LYS A 2 -61.83 -38.50 -21.82
CA LYS A 2 -60.62 -37.73 -22.11
C LYS A 2 -60.03 -37.30 -20.77
N THR A 3 -59.02 -38.04 -20.36
CA THR A 3 -58.10 -37.71 -19.28
C THR A 3 -57.17 -36.62 -19.80
N GLU A 4 -57.19 -35.44 -19.19
CA GLU A 4 -56.12 -34.46 -19.41
C GLU A 4 -54.98 -34.78 -18.46
N LYS A 5 -53.87 -35.23 -19.04
CA LYS A 5 -52.60 -35.39 -18.35
C LYS A 5 -52.05 -34.00 -18.04
N THR A 6 -51.94 -33.66 -16.77
CA THR A 6 -51.04 -32.61 -16.28
C THR A 6 -49.62 -33.01 -16.67
N GLY A 7 -49.09 -32.35 -17.70
CA GLY A 7 -47.70 -32.54 -18.11
C GLY A 7 -46.79 -31.82 -17.14
N ASP A 8 -45.81 -32.54 -16.58
CA ASP A 8 -44.71 -31.94 -15.84
C ASP A 8 -43.85 -31.14 -16.83
N TYR A 9 -43.81 -29.82 -16.66
CA TYR A 9 -42.93 -28.95 -17.42
C TYR A 9 -41.58 -28.87 -16.72
N GLU A 10 -40.53 -29.46 -17.32
CA GLU A 10 -39.15 -29.30 -16.86
C GLU A 10 -38.53 -28.09 -17.59
N PHE A 11 -38.24 -27.02 -16.84
CA PHE A 11 -37.48 -25.88 -17.35
C PHE A 11 -36.00 -26.09 -17.04
N LYS A 12 -35.16 -26.18 -18.08
CA LYS A 12 -33.70 -26.11 -17.93
C LYS A 12 -33.23 -24.69 -18.19
N ALA A 13 -32.85 -23.98 -17.13
CA ALA A 13 -32.13 -22.72 -17.25
C ALA A 13 -30.62 -23.01 -17.30
N THR A 14 -29.97 -22.70 -18.42
CA THR A 14 -28.51 -22.73 -18.53
C THR A 14 -27.97 -21.35 -18.22
N TYR A 15 -27.30 -21.19 -17.07
CA TYR A 15 -26.54 -19.98 -16.74
C TYR A 15 -25.08 -20.17 -17.13
N THR A 16 -24.61 -19.45 -18.13
CA THR A 16 -23.18 -19.32 -18.42
C THR A 16 -22.65 -18.12 -17.64
N LEU A 17 -21.89 -18.36 -16.58
CA LEU A 17 -21.13 -17.30 -15.90
C LEU A 17 -19.93 -16.92 -16.78
N ARG A 18 -19.95 -15.72 -17.34
CA ARG A 18 -18.76 -15.19 -18.01
C ARG A 18 -17.76 -14.78 -16.94
N THR A 19 -16.58 -15.35 -16.99
CA THR A 19 -15.46 -15.01 -16.11
C THR A 19 -14.61 -13.95 -16.79
N ARG A 20 -14.43 -12.83 -16.11
CA ARG A 20 -13.37 -11.87 -16.41
C ARG A 20 -12.14 -12.27 -15.60
N LYS A 21 -10.96 -11.90 -16.09
CA LYS A 21 -9.72 -11.95 -15.32
C LYS A 21 -9.18 -10.54 -15.24
N GLN A 22 -8.62 -10.19 -14.10
CA GLN A 22 -7.91 -8.93 -13.91
C GLN A 22 -6.70 -9.18 -13.02
N ASP A 23 -5.59 -8.55 -13.35
CA ASP A 23 -4.41 -8.56 -12.48
C ASP A 23 -4.67 -7.66 -11.27
N LYS A 24 -4.08 -8.02 -10.14
CA LYS A 24 -4.15 -7.23 -8.90
C LYS A 24 -2.75 -6.81 -8.52
N THR A 25 -2.50 -5.51 -8.43
CA THR A 25 -1.17 -4.97 -8.18
C THR A 25 -1.16 -4.12 -6.92
N VAL A 26 -0.23 -4.43 -6.02
CA VAL A 26 0.11 -3.58 -4.87
C VAL A 26 1.47 -2.96 -5.10
N SER A 27 1.62 -1.68 -4.77
CA SER A 27 2.89 -0.97 -4.85
C SER A 27 3.05 -0.03 -3.66
N VAL A 28 4.29 0.30 -3.31
CA VAL A 28 4.61 1.26 -2.25
C VAL A 28 5.18 2.53 -2.85
N ASN A 29 4.55 3.65 -2.52
CA ASN A 29 5.05 5.00 -2.78
C ASN A 29 5.72 5.54 -1.52
N TRP A 30 7.01 5.82 -1.61
CA TRP A 30 7.78 6.37 -0.49
C TRP A 30 7.90 7.88 -0.63
N VAL A 31 7.45 8.62 0.39
CA VAL A 31 7.53 10.07 0.46
C VAL A 31 8.48 10.44 1.59
N GLY A 32 9.66 10.96 1.26
CA GLY A 32 10.71 11.26 2.24
C GLY A 32 11.37 10.00 2.81
N GLY A 33 12.00 10.17 3.98
CA GLY A 33 12.80 9.14 4.65
C GLY A 33 14.12 8.80 3.93
N ASP A 34 14.90 7.92 4.55
CA ASP A 34 16.15 7.42 3.97
C ASP A 34 15.86 6.35 2.91
N ALA A 35 16.18 6.65 1.65
CA ALA A 35 15.92 5.77 0.52
C ALA A 35 16.75 4.46 0.54
N GLU A 36 17.94 4.49 1.13
CA GLU A 36 18.84 3.33 1.20
C GLU A 36 18.44 2.37 2.33
N ASN A 37 17.71 2.86 3.33
CA ASN A 37 17.34 2.11 4.54
C ASN A 37 15.82 1.85 4.65
N ARG A 38 15.10 1.80 3.53
CA ARG A 38 13.66 1.48 3.53
C ARG A 38 13.40 0.03 3.97
N PRO A 39 12.61 -0.20 5.02
CA PRO A 39 12.33 -1.55 5.50
C PRO A 39 11.50 -2.35 4.50
N GLU A 40 11.54 -3.68 4.61
CA GLU A 40 10.65 -4.55 3.86
C GLU A 40 9.21 -4.47 4.38
N ILE A 41 8.24 -4.60 3.48
CA ILE A 41 6.81 -4.56 3.81
C ILE A 41 6.19 -5.92 3.47
N LYS A 42 5.47 -6.49 4.43
CA LYS A 42 4.73 -7.75 4.26
C LYS A 42 3.27 -7.46 3.93
N VAL A 43 2.76 -8.11 2.90
CA VAL A 43 1.38 -7.94 2.41
C VAL A 43 0.71 -9.31 2.24
N GLN A 44 -0.43 -9.50 2.88
CA GLN A 44 -1.27 -10.68 2.69
C GLN A 44 -2.49 -10.33 1.83
N MET A 45 -2.66 -11.07 0.72
CA MET A 45 -3.89 -11.01 -0.08
C MET A 45 -5.05 -11.63 0.71
N LYS A 46 -6.20 -10.97 0.65
CA LYS A 46 -7.44 -11.41 1.26
C LYS A 46 -8.52 -11.54 0.21
N ARG A 47 -9.34 -12.57 0.34
CA ARG A 47 -10.47 -12.85 -0.54
C ARG A 47 -11.77 -12.88 0.25
N GLN A 48 -12.81 -12.32 -0.35
CA GLN A 48 -14.18 -12.38 0.14
C GLN A 48 -15.06 -12.99 -0.93
N LYS A 49 -15.98 -13.88 -0.53
CA LYS A 49 -16.93 -14.47 -1.47
C LYS A 49 -18.04 -13.47 -1.85
N TRP A 50 -18.50 -12.70 -0.86
CA TRP A 50 -19.48 -11.62 -1.00
C TRP A 50 -19.09 -10.41 -0.13
N SER A 51 -19.64 -9.23 -0.42
CA SER A 51 -19.36 -8.00 0.34
C SER A 51 -19.72 -8.12 1.82
N ASN A 52 -20.71 -8.95 2.16
CA ASN A 52 -21.14 -9.17 3.53
C ASN A 52 -20.44 -10.35 4.22
N THR A 53 -19.46 -11.01 3.58
CA THR A 53 -18.71 -12.12 4.19
C THR A 53 -17.35 -11.69 4.71
N SER A 54 -16.86 -12.38 5.73
CA SER A 54 -15.50 -12.18 6.24
C SER A 54 -14.45 -12.44 5.16
N ALA A 55 -13.38 -11.64 5.21
CA ALA A 55 -12.20 -11.86 4.40
C ALA A 55 -11.35 -13.00 4.98
N TYR A 56 -10.73 -13.81 4.10
CA TYR A 56 -9.80 -14.87 4.47
C TYR A 56 -8.55 -14.80 3.59
N ASP A 57 -7.46 -15.37 4.08
CA ASP A 57 -6.17 -15.37 3.38
C ASP A 57 -6.27 -16.12 2.04
N GLU A 58 -5.81 -15.49 0.97
CA GLU A 58 -5.69 -16.10 -0.34
C GLU A 58 -4.22 -16.15 -0.73
N GLY A 59 -3.65 -17.35 -0.73
CA GLY A 59 -2.23 -17.56 -1.02
C GLY A 59 -1.31 -17.15 0.13
N GLU A 60 -0.02 -17.07 -0.17
CA GLU A 60 1.03 -16.75 0.80
C GLU A 60 1.25 -15.25 0.97
N GLU A 61 1.79 -14.86 2.13
CA GLU A 61 2.24 -13.50 2.42
C GLU A 61 3.41 -13.13 1.49
N ILE A 62 3.33 -11.94 0.89
CA ILE A 62 4.34 -11.44 -0.03
C ILE A 62 5.20 -10.38 0.66
N THR A 63 6.51 -10.48 0.48
CA THR A 63 7.47 -9.45 0.91
C THR A 63 7.77 -8.48 -0.24
N LEU A 64 7.45 -7.21 -0.02
CA LEU A 64 7.82 -6.07 -0.86
C LEU A 64 9.14 -5.47 -0.37
N ASN A 65 10.12 -5.34 -1.26
CA ASN A 65 11.45 -4.85 -0.93
C ASN A 65 12.13 -4.19 -2.14
N MET A 66 13.37 -3.73 -1.97
CA MET A 66 14.11 -3.06 -3.03
C MET A 66 14.30 -3.93 -4.28
N GLN A 67 14.42 -5.25 -4.15
CA GLN A 67 14.65 -6.15 -5.29
C GLN A 67 13.44 -6.22 -6.23
N ASN A 68 12.22 -6.10 -5.69
CA ASN A 68 10.98 -6.06 -6.46
C ASN A 68 10.39 -4.65 -6.61
N ASN A 69 11.19 -3.61 -6.35
CA ASN A 69 10.76 -2.22 -6.39
C ASN A 69 9.49 -1.97 -5.55
N TYR A 70 9.37 -2.65 -4.41
CA TYR A 70 8.22 -2.63 -3.53
C TYR A 70 6.88 -2.84 -4.24
N THR A 71 6.87 -3.70 -5.27
CA THR A 71 5.71 -3.95 -6.12
C THR A 71 5.49 -5.45 -6.27
N HIS A 72 4.22 -5.85 -6.24
CA HIS A 72 3.83 -7.22 -6.56
C HIS A 72 2.51 -7.24 -7.31
N THR A 73 2.39 -8.18 -8.26
CA THR A 73 1.19 -8.40 -9.05
C THR A 73 0.74 -9.86 -8.94
N TRP A 74 -0.49 -10.07 -8.47
CA TRP A 74 -1.19 -11.33 -8.62
C TRP A 74 -1.89 -11.34 -9.99
N GLU A 75 -1.39 -12.17 -10.89
CA GLU A 75 -1.87 -12.23 -12.27
C GLU A 75 -3.16 -13.05 -12.40
N ASN A 76 -3.98 -12.71 -13.40
CA ASN A 76 -5.11 -13.52 -13.84
C ASN A 76 -6.16 -13.81 -12.76
N MET A 77 -6.32 -12.92 -11.78
CA MET A 77 -7.29 -13.09 -10.71
C MET A 77 -8.71 -13.11 -11.29
N VAL A 78 -9.47 -14.15 -10.93
CA VAL A 78 -10.79 -14.38 -11.51
C VAL A 78 -11.79 -13.40 -10.91
N GLU A 79 -12.45 -12.65 -11.77
CA GLU A 79 -13.61 -11.82 -11.43
C GLU A 79 -14.82 -12.34 -12.19
N TYR A 80 -15.98 -12.49 -11.55
CA TYR A 80 -17.21 -12.77 -12.28
C TYR A 80 -17.69 -11.48 -12.97
N GLU A 81 -18.11 -11.57 -14.25
CA GLU A 81 -18.77 -10.45 -14.92
C GLU A 81 -20.04 -10.08 -14.14
N SER A 82 -20.08 -8.85 -13.60
CA SER A 82 -21.33 -8.26 -13.14
C SER A 82 -22.12 -7.77 -14.36
N GLY A 83 -23.41 -8.08 -14.38
CA GLY A 83 -24.29 -7.85 -15.53
C GLY A 83 -25.70 -7.41 -15.16
N LYS A 84 -25.93 -6.94 -13.93
CA LYS A 84 -27.07 -6.10 -13.50
C LYS A 84 -26.59 -5.27 -12.32
N ASP A 85 -26.99 -4.00 -12.25
CA ASP A 85 -26.52 -2.89 -11.38
C ASP A 85 -26.54 -3.11 -9.85
N LYS A 86 -26.63 -4.36 -9.37
CA LYS A 86 -26.91 -4.73 -7.99
C LYS A 86 -25.81 -5.57 -7.31
N TYR A 87 -24.84 -6.13 -8.05
CA TYR A 87 -23.84 -7.03 -7.45
C TYR A 87 -22.42 -6.78 -8.01
N PRO A 88 -21.49 -6.24 -7.19
CA PRO A 88 -20.10 -6.01 -7.59
C PRO A 88 -19.35 -7.33 -7.81
N TYR A 89 -18.25 -7.26 -8.54
CA TYR A 89 -17.31 -8.35 -8.85
C TYR A 89 -17.11 -9.30 -7.68
N TYR A 90 -17.56 -10.54 -7.83
CA TYR A 90 -17.23 -11.60 -6.89
C TYR A 90 -16.22 -12.53 -7.56
N PRO A 91 -15.27 -13.11 -6.82
CA PRO A 91 -14.86 -12.73 -5.46
C PRO A 91 -14.30 -11.29 -5.36
N ILE A 92 -14.40 -10.67 -4.19
CA ILE A 92 -13.74 -9.38 -3.91
C ILE A 92 -12.34 -9.67 -3.38
N TYR A 93 -11.33 -9.06 -4.01
CA TYR A 93 -9.95 -9.12 -3.59
C TYR A 93 -9.55 -7.84 -2.85
N SER A 94 -8.66 -7.99 -1.87
CA SER A 94 -8.21 -6.94 -0.97
C SER A 94 -6.86 -7.31 -0.38
N ILE A 95 -6.21 -6.39 0.32
CA ILE A 95 -5.08 -6.70 1.22
C ILE A 95 -5.49 -6.43 2.66
N GLU A 96 -4.85 -7.13 3.60
CA GLU A 96 -4.93 -6.72 5.01
C GLU A 96 -4.05 -5.49 5.27
N GLU A 97 -4.35 -4.82 6.38
CA GLU A 97 -3.51 -3.73 6.87
C GLU A 97 -2.10 -4.23 7.15
N ILE A 98 -1.11 -3.56 6.56
CA ILE A 98 0.29 -3.91 6.79
C ILE A 98 0.68 -3.58 8.23
N ARG A 99 1.74 -4.23 8.71
CA ARG A 99 2.35 -3.87 9.99
C ARG A 99 2.86 -2.43 9.94
N ALA A 100 2.85 -1.77 11.10
CA ALA A 100 3.43 -0.44 11.24
C ALA A 100 4.88 -0.42 10.72
N VAL A 101 5.21 0.62 9.97
CA VAL A 101 6.51 0.83 9.36
C VAL A 101 7.23 1.89 10.19
N ASP A 102 8.33 1.51 10.84
CA ASP A 102 9.02 2.39 11.79
C ASP A 102 9.52 3.68 11.12
N GLY A 103 9.19 4.84 11.70
CA GLY A 103 9.51 6.15 11.15
C GLY A 103 8.63 6.62 9.98
N TYR A 104 7.56 5.90 9.63
CA TYR A 104 6.65 6.27 8.54
C TYR A 104 5.18 6.29 8.97
N GLU A 105 4.45 7.31 8.51
CA GLU A 105 2.99 7.28 8.46
C GLU A 105 2.54 6.50 7.22
N VAL A 106 1.64 5.53 7.39
CA VAL A 106 1.14 4.66 6.32
C VAL A 106 -0.28 5.03 5.94
N THR A 107 -0.51 5.25 4.65
CA THR A 107 -1.84 5.48 4.06
C THR A 107 -2.05 4.60 2.83
N TYR A 108 -3.29 4.50 2.36
CA TYR A 108 -3.68 3.65 1.23
C TYR A 108 -4.46 4.49 0.22
N SER A 109 -4.30 4.18 -1.07
CA SER A 109 -5.05 4.84 -2.16
C SER A 109 -6.55 4.50 -2.19
N VAL A 110 -6.98 3.58 -1.34
CA VAL A 110 -8.34 3.05 -1.21
C VAL A 110 -8.77 3.08 0.25
N GLU A 111 -10.07 3.21 0.49
CA GLU A 111 -10.61 3.18 1.86
C GLU A 111 -10.74 1.75 2.38
N LYS A 112 -10.54 1.58 3.69
CA LYS A 112 -10.78 0.31 4.39
C LYS A 112 -12.28 0.01 4.38
N ASN A 113 -12.65 -1.23 4.04
CA ASN A 113 -14.05 -1.65 4.03
C ASN A 113 -14.55 -2.08 5.42
N ASP A 114 -15.82 -2.48 5.51
CA ASP A 114 -16.47 -2.95 6.74
C ASP A 114 -15.97 -4.33 7.25
N LYS A 115 -15.00 -4.93 6.57
CA LYS A 115 -14.31 -6.18 6.94
C LYS A 115 -12.85 -5.97 7.34
N ASP A 116 -12.48 -4.72 7.63
CA ASP A 116 -11.15 -4.34 8.05
C ASP A 116 -10.04 -4.68 7.03
N VAL A 117 -10.37 -4.65 5.73
CA VAL A 117 -9.41 -4.87 4.63
C VAL A 117 -9.49 -3.76 3.59
N TYR A 118 -8.43 -3.60 2.80
CA TYR A 118 -8.34 -2.60 1.73
C TYR A 118 -8.63 -3.25 0.37
N PRO A 119 -9.82 -3.07 -0.23
CA PRO A 119 -10.18 -3.65 -1.53
C PRO A 119 -9.41 -2.98 -2.66
N PHE A 120 -9.03 -3.75 -3.68
CA PHE A 120 -8.44 -3.17 -4.89
C PHE A 120 -9.44 -2.24 -5.60
N ASP A 121 -8.93 -1.18 -6.20
CA ASP A 121 -9.75 -0.27 -7.01
C ASP A 121 -10.28 -0.95 -8.29
N GLU A 122 -11.08 -0.21 -9.07
CA GLU A 122 -11.67 -0.71 -10.32
C GLU A 122 -10.63 -1.13 -11.36
N THR A 123 -9.42 -0.59 -11.27
CA THR A 123 -8.29 -0.90 -12.16
C THR A 123 -7.46 -2.10 -11.66
N GLY A 124 -7.72 -2.58 -10.45
CA GLY A 124 -6.99 -3.67 -9.82
C GLY A 124 -5.76 -3.21 -9.04
N ASN A 125 -5.68 -1.93 -8.65
CA ASN A 125 -4.49 -1.38 -8.01
C ASN A 125 -4.74 -0.94 -6.55
N ILE A 126 -3.68 -1.03 -5.73
CA ILE A 126 -3.55 -0.38 -4.42
C ILE A 126 -2.16 0.24 -4.34
N VAL A 127 -2.09 1.52 -3.96
CA VAL A 127 -0.84 2.19 -3.62
C VAL A 127 -0.80 2.43 -2.12
N ILE A 128 0.20 1.84 -1.46
CA ILE A 128 0.52 2.09 -0.06
C ILE A 128 1.48 3.28 -0.04
N THR A 129 1.13 4.37 0.61
CA THR A 129 2.02 5.53 0.74
C THR A 129 2.64 5.53 2.14
N CYS A 130 3.97 5.41 2.19
CA CYS A 130 4.75 5.55 3.42
C CYS A 130 5.38 6.94 3.42
N THR A 131 4.93 7.82 4.33
CA THR A 131 5.44 9.19 4.48
C THR A 131 6.37 9.24 5.68
N GLY A 132 7.67 9.39 5.43
CA GLY A 132 8.67 9.51 6.48
C GLY A 132 8.67 10.91 7.08
N GLU A 133 8.98 11.03 8.37
CA GLU A 133 9.27 12.34 8.94
C GLU A 133 10.40 13.01 8.15
N ALA A 134 10.24 14.29 7.79
CA ALA A 134 11.30 15.05 7.17
C ALA A 134 12.51 15.02 8.10
N ILE A 135 13.64 14.48 7.63
CA ILE A 135 14.92 14.67 8.31
C ILE A 135 15.13 16.19 8.30
N PRO A 136 15.09 16.89 9.45
CA PRO A 136 15.34 18.32 9.44
C PRO A 136 16.72 18.53 8.84
N GLU A 137 16.78 19.20 7.69
CA GLU A 137 18.05 19.66 7.12
C GLU A 137 18.79 20.40 8.23
N ASP A 138 19.94 19.88 8.62
CA ASP A 138 20.80 20.36 9.71
C ASP A 138 20.53 21.80 10.14
N VAL A 139 19.81 22.00 11.24
CA VAL A 139 20.05 23.20 12.03
C VAL A 139 21.17 22.87 13.02
N VAL A 140 22.39 22.75 12.49
CA VAL A 140 23.58 23.00 13.32
C VAL A 140 23.51 24.49 13.67
N LYS A 141 22.72 24.84 14.70
CA LYS A 141 22.87 26.12 15.39
C LYS A 141 24.20 26.01 16.12
N VAL A 142 25.29 26.43 15.47
CA VAL A 142 26.51 26.78 16.19
C VAL A 142 26.12 27.97 17.07
N ASN A 143 25.74 27.70 18.32
CA ASN A 143 25.53 28.75 19.31
C ASN A 143 26.91 29.33 19.66
N ILE A 144 27.40 30.26 18.85
CA ILE A 144 28.51 31.12 19.25
C ILE A 144 27.91 32.18 20.18
N ASN A 145 27.64 31.79 21.43
CA ASN A 145 27.47 32.77 22.50
C ASN A 145 28.85 33.35 22.80
N LYS A 146 29.31 34.27 21.97
CA LYS A 146 30.34 35.22 22.37
C LYS A 146 29.58 36.44 22.85
N GLU A 147 29.36 36.52 24.17
CA GLU A 147 29.29 37.84 24.79
C GLU A 147 30.49 38.61 24.25
N ARG A 148 30.19 39.74 23.62
CA ARG A 148 31.18 40.57 22.96
C ARG A 148 31.96 41.29 24.05
N GLU A 149 32.85 40.59 24.75
CA GLU A 149 33.93 41.24 25.46
C GLU A 149 34.84 41.86 24.41
N ALA A 150 35.01 43.18 24.51
CA ALA A 150 35.78 43.99 23.61
C ALA A 150 37.25 43.55 23.62
N GLY A 151 37.61 42.69 22.67
CA GLY A 151 38.99 42.25 22.46
C GLY A 151 39.06 41.44 21.17
N GLY A 152 39.40 42.09 20.06
CA GLY A 152 39.45 41.47 18.74
C GLY A 152 40.51 40.38 18.68
N THR A 153 40.07 39.13 18.58
CA THR A 153 40.88 38.02 18.06
C THR A 153 40.46 37.82 16.59
N SER A 154 41.42 37.91 15.68
CA SER A 154 41.24 37.75 14.22
C SER A 154 40.50 36.44 13.88
N LEU A 155 39.84 36.37 12.71
CA LEU A 155 39.24 35.13 12.19
C LEU A 155 40.26 33.97 12.19
N GLU A 156 41.54 34.29 12.00
CA GLU A 156 42.66 33.35 11.96
C GLU A 156 42.83 32.58 13.28
N ASP A 157 42.65 33.25 14.43
CA ASP A 157 42.74 32.60 15.76
C ASP A 157 41.54 31.68 16.03
N ALA A 158 40.36 32.05 15.53
CA ALA A 158 39.15 31.25 15.69
C ALA A 158 39.24 29.92 14.91
N VAL A 159 39.82 29.95 13.70
CA VAL A 159 40.04 28.76 12.88
C VAL A 159 41.07 27.82 13.51
N ALA A 160 42.16 28.36 14.05
CA ALA A 160 43.19 27.58 14.75
C ALA A 160 42.64 26.89 16.01
N LYS A 161 41.77 27.56 16.77
CA LYS A 161 41.17 27.00 18.00
C LYS A 161 40.11 25.94 17.73
N ALA A 162 39.42 26.02 16.59
CA ALA A 162 38.41 25.04 16.18
C ALA A 162 39.00 23.77 15.53
N GLY A 163 40.32 23.70 15.32
CA GLY A 163 40.97 22.54 14.68
C GLY A 163 40.53 22.30 13.24
N ILE A 164 39.96 23.32 12.58
CA ILE A 164 39.48 23.22 11.20
C ILE A 164 40.67 23.45 10.27
N THR A 165 41.20 22.36 9.71
CA THR A 165 42.24 22.44 8.68
C THR A 165 41.61 22.93 7.38
N GLN A 166 42.05 24.08 6.87
CA GLN A 166 41.59 24.62 5.61
C GLN A 166 42.02 23.68 4.47
N ILE A 167 41.06 23.07 3.78
CA ILE A 167 41.29 22.31 2.55
C ILE A 167 41.53 23.34 1.43
N ARG A 168 42.68 23.26 0.76
CA ARG A 168 43.12 24.20 -0.28
C ARG A 168 42.61 23.80 -1.66
#